data_AF-A0A1C0U4M0-F1
#
_entry.id   AF-A0A1C0U4M0-F1
#
_cell.length_a   1.000
_cell.length_b   1.000
_cell.length_c   1.000
_cell.angle_alpha   90.00
_cell.angle_beta   90.00
_cell.angle_gamma   90.00
#
_symmetry.space_group_name_H-M   'P 1'
#
loop_
_entity.id
_entity.type
_entity.pdbx_description
1 polymer ?
#
loop_
_entity_poly.entity_id
_entity_poly.type
_entity_poly.pdbx_seq_one_letter_code
_entity_poly.pdbx_strand_id
1 'polypeptide(L)'
;MVRISNTQSSSFIEILPLSQDDGSKDQELLVIKRAESQLEKSDQGLAAMPNDANASVLAMIATQQKQVVLAMLGVNAEQAIAQVLASSIEIYAQKLEFIQGWTNGGVEMFRSSLMLMFENKKADGIQSTDLEDLFQLALLEIMCNPQEYGLESWYEQNKVDISHILESTGSGSHSLHETNWNTPQKLGNVVVKLYDSIMSNGKIPPDSFLGQIMGELEKAGGGKAISNQIVSGWTDDYGWWVNRGKPGSATEISPMLRLFLLSSLLENKEMSKESVELILTGSVDEIDAFVASEFDGQEGKYKSASLQWLIDHANWQMQDKHNTDQIDWIGDGIEIKELTKLYSEFPGRELSEDELEEINRIGDQVKMIQQTLKYWLQICKDEQLAIARNI
;
A
#
# COMPACT_ATOMS: atom_id res chain seq x y z
N MET A 1 -44.01 8.79 -1.60
CA MET A 1 -42.95 7.94 -2.18
C MET A 1 -41.75 8.03 -1.26
N VAL A 2 -41.22 6.87 -0.92
CA VAL A 2 -40.51 6.58 0.34
C VAL A 2 -39.13 7.24 0.38
N ARG A 3 -38.90 8.07 1.41
CA ARG A 3 -37.56 8.45 1.88
C ARG A 3 -37.03 7.29 2.74
N ILE A 4 -35.95 6.66 2.31
CA ILE A 4 -35.17 5.76 3.16
C ILE A 4 -34.01 6.56 3.72
N SER A 5 -34.01 6.70 5.05
CA SER A 5 -32.98 7.33 5.86
C SER A 5 -31.76 6.41 5.94
N ASN A 6 -30.60 6.87 5.47
CA ASN A 6 -29.31 6.25 5.73
C ASN A 6 -28.83 6.65 7.12
N THR A 7 -29.18 5.83 8.12
CA THR A 7 -28.51 5.78 9.42
C THR A 7 -28.52 4.33 9.90
N GLN A 8 -27.49 3.56 9.53
CA GLN A 8 -27.03 2.46 10.35
C GLN A 8 -25.58 2.73 10.72
N SER A 9 -25.44 3.37 11.88
CA SER A 9 -24.23 3.30 12.69
C SER A 9 -23.93 1.82 12.92
N SER A 10 -22.83 1.33 12.36
CA SER A 10 -22.25 0.04 12.71
C SER A 10 -21.76 0.13 14.15
N SER A 11 -22.58 -0.31 15.09
CA SER A 11 -22.17 -0.45 16.48
C SER A 11 -21.20 -1.63 16.58
N PHE A 12 -19.91 -1.35 16.41
CA PHE A 12 -18.82 -2.28 16.70
C PHE A 12 -18.68 -2.38 18.23
N ILE A 13 -18.86 -3.58 18.78
CA ILE A 13 -18.61 -3.87 20.18
C ILE A 13 -17.28 -4.62 20.25
N GLU A 14 -16.25 -3.90 20.71
CA GLU A 14 -14.95 -4.46 21.06
C GLU A 14 -15.11 -5.38 22.29
N ILE A 15 -14.56 -6.60 22.23
CA ILE A 15 -14.64 -7.56 23.34
C ILE A 15 -13.38 -7.39 24.20
N LEU A 16 -13.53 -6.75 25.36
CA LEU A 16 -12.46 -6.65 26.35
C LEU A 16 -12.29 -8.00 27.10
N PRO A 17 -11.05 -8.46 27.36
CA PRO A 17 -10.82 -9.59 28.24
C PRO A 17 -11.13 -9.17 29.69
N LEU A 18 -11.93 -9.97 30.41
CA LEU A 18 -12.34 -9.66 31.78
C LEU A 18 -11.63 -10.54 32.82
N SER A 19 -11.31 -9.91 33.95
CA SER A 19 -10.57 -10.44 35.10
C SER A 19 -11.30 -11.57 35.83
N GLN A 20 -10.52 -12.51 36.36
CA GLN A 20 -10.97 -13.64 37.18
C GLN A 20 -11.51 -13.18 38.55
N ASP A 21 -12.82 -13.30 38.77
CA ASP A 21 -13.38 -13.51 40.11
C ASP A 21 -14.72 -14.27 40.03
N ASP A 22 -15.10 -14.95 41.11
CA ASP A 22 -15.95 -16.14 41.29
C ASP A 22 -17.42 -16.18 40.73
N GLY A 23 -17.69 -15.50 39.61
CA GLY A 23 -18.95 -15.56 38.82
C GLY A 23 -18.77 -16.20 37.42
N SER A 24 -17.75 -17.05 37.23
CA SER A 24 -17.18 -17.35 35.91
C SER A 24 -18.11 -18.07 34.92
N LYS A 25 -19.05 -18.91 35.39
CA LYS A 25 -19.82 -19.82 34.49
C LYS A 25 -20.95 -19.16 33.72
N ASP A 26 -21.71 -18.29 34.39
CA ASP A 26 -22.74 -17.49 33.70
C ASP A 26 -22.08 -16.51 32.72
N GLN A 27 -20.86 -16.05 33.04
CA GLN A 27 -20.05 -15.23 32.14
C GLN A 27 -19.55 -16.03 30.93
N GLU A 28 -19.05 -17.25 31.11
CA GLU A 28 -18.64 -18.16 30.02
C GLU A 28 -19.81 -18.46 29.07
N LEU A 29 -21.00 -18.76 29.60
CA LEU A 29 -22.18 -19.02 28.78
C LEU A 29 -22.66 -17.76 28.03
N LEU A 30 -22.49 -16.58 28.61
CA LEU A 30 -22.76 -15.30 27.94
C LEU A 30 -21.78 -15.03 26.79
N VAL A 31 -20.51 -15.34 26.97
CA VAL A 31 -19.49 -15.26 25.90
C VAL A 31 -19.85 -16.18 24.75
N ILE A 32 -20.20 -17.44 25.04
CA ILE A 32 -20.64 -18.42 24.03
C ILE A 32 -21.85 -17.90 23.24
N LYS A 33 -22.89 -17.38 23.91
CA LYS A 33 -24.08 -16.84 23.23
C LYS A 33 -23.77 -15.63 22.34
N ARG A 34 -22.85 -14.77 22.76
CA ARG A 34 -22.40 -13.63 21.93
C ARG A 34 -21.65 -14.12 20.70
N ALA A 35 -20.78 -15.10 20.86
CA ALA A 35 -20.06 -15.75 19.76
C ALA A 35 -21.02 -16.42 18.76
N GLU A 36 -22.04 -17.15 19.24
CA GLU A 36 -23.10 -17.74 18.41
C GLU A 36 -23.80 -16.66 17.56
N SER A 37 -24.23 -15.55 18.18
CA SER A 37 -24.89 -14.45 17.48
C SER A 37 -23.99 -13.75 16.45
N GLN A 38 -22.68 -13.66 16.71
CA GLN A 38 -21.74 -13.14 15.72
C GLN A 38 -21.59 -14.09 14.52
N LEU A 39 -21.54 -15.40 14.73
CA LEU A 39 -21.51 -16.36 13.63
C LEU A 39 -22.81 -16.34 12.82
N GLU A 40 -23.98 -16.18 13.45
CA GLU A 40 -25.25 -16.04 12.71
C GLU A 40 -25.26 -14.81 11.77
N LYS A 41 -24.63 -13.71 12.17
CA LYS A 41 -24.46 -12.54 11.29
C LYS A 41 -23.53 -12.85 10.11
N SER A 42 -22.43 -13.57 10.35
CA SER A 42 -21.54 -14.03 9.28
C SER A 42 -22.25 -14.98 8.31
N ASP A 43 -23.14 -15.85 8.79
CA ASP A 43 -23.96 -16.73 7.93
C ASP A 43 -24.88 -15.95 6.99
N GLN A 44 -25.49 -14.85 7.48
CA GLN A 44 -26.29 -13.97 6.64
C GLN A 44 -25.44 -13.29 5.57
N GLY A 45 -24.21 -12.87 5.92
CA GLY A 45 -23.24 -12.36 4.97
C GLY A 45 -22.88 -13.38 3.89
N LEU A 46 -22.53 -14.60 4.27
CA LEU A 46 -22.21 -15.71 3.35
C LEU A 46 -23.40 -16.10 2.46
N ALA A 47 -24.61 -16.12 3.00
CA ALA A 47 -25.82 -16.50 2.26
C ALA A 47 -26.28 -15.41 1.27
N ALA A 48 -25.93 -14.15 1.53
CA ALA A 48 -26.20 -13.03 0.66
C ALA A 48 -25.13 -12.83 -0.43
N MET A 49 -24.02 -13.57 -0.39
CA MET A 49 -22.99 -13.51 -1.43
C MET A 49 -23.51 -14.08 -2.76
N PRO A 50 -23.20 -13.44 -3.90
CA PRO A 50 -23.36 -14.05 -5.22
C PRO A 50 -22.58 -15.36 -5.32
N ASN A 51 -22.83 -16.15 -6.38
CA ASN A 51 -22.03 -17.34 -6.67
C ASN A 51 -20.53 -17.01 -6.84
N ASP A 52 -20.21 -15.77 -7.18
CA ASP A 52 -18.85 -15.25 -7.31
C ASP A 52 -18.44 -14.64 -5.96
N ALA A 53 -17.31 -15.10 -5.42
CA ALA A 53 -16.85 -14.68 -4.11
C ALA A 53 -16.41 -13.20 -4.09
N ASN A 54 -17.06 -12.39 -3.24
CA ASN A 54 -16.65 -11.01 -2.97
C ASN A 54 -15.56 -10.97 -1.89
N ALA A 55 -14.34 -10.61 -2.28
CA ALA A 55 -13.17 -10.59 -1.39
C ALA A 55 -13.34 -9.68 -0.16
N SER A 56 -14.04 -8.54 -0.27
CA SER A 56 -14.27 -7.61 0.85
C SER A 56 -15.18 -8.22 1.89
N VAL A 57 -16.28 -8.82 1.42
CA VAL A 57 -17.24 -9.51 2.29
C VAL A 57 -16.55 -10.70 2.98
N LEU A 58 -15.73 -11.46 2.26
CA LEU A 58 -14.96 -12.56 2.83
C LEU A 58 -13.91 -12.10 3.86
N ALA A 59 -13.19 -11.00 3.61
CA ALA A 59 -12.22 -10.45 4.57
C ALA A 59 -12.90 -9.99 5.85
N MET A 60 -14.06 -9.33 5.74
CA MET A 60 -14.88 -8.93 6.89
C MET A 60 -15.35 -10.16 7.70
N ILE A 61 -15.84 -11.20 7.01
CA ILE A 61 -16.29 -12.43 7.66
C ILE A 61 -15.12 -13.16 8.34
N ALA A 62 -13.97 -13.26 7.68
CA ALA A 62 -12.75 -13.83 8.25
C ALA A 62 -12.35 -13.05 9.53
N THR A 63 -12.28 -11.73 9.48
CA THR A 63 -12.01 -10.91 10.67
C THR A 63 -13.00 -11.18 11.81
N GLN A 64 -14.28 -11.31 11.51
CA GLN A 64 -15.29 -11.64 12.51
C GLN A 64 -15.11 -13.05 13.10
N GLN A 65 -14.76 -14.04 12.27
CA GLN A 65 -14.42 -15.39 12.73
C GLN A 65 -13.20 -15.38 13.66
N LYS A 66 -12.17 -14.58 13.35
CA LYS A 66 -11.00 -14.39 14.23
C LYS A 66 -11.41 -13.84 15.58
N GLN A 67 -12.29 -12.83 15.61
CA GLN A 67 -12.77 -12.25 16.87
C GLN A 67 -13.57 -13.25 17.71
N VAL A 68 -14.38 -14.10 17.09
CA VAL A 68 -15.09 -15.20 17.79
C VAL A 68 -14.09 -16.15 18.45
N VAL A 69 -13.04 -16.54 17.73
CA VAL A 69 -12.00 -17.43 18.27
C VAL A 69 -11.26 -16.78 19.44
N LEU A 70 -10.85 -15.52 19.30
CA LEU A 70 -10.16 -14.77 20.36
C LEU A 70 -11.03 -14.59 21.60
N ALA A 71 -12.33 -14.32 21.44
CA ALA A 71 -13.27 -14.18 22.55
C ALA A 71 -13.49 -15.48 23.32
N MET A 72 -13.31 -16.63 22.66
CA MET A 72 -13.44 -17.96 23.26
C MET A 72 -12.15 -18.45 23.93
N LEU A 73 -11.02 -17.71 23.79
CA LEU A 73 -9.80 -18.03 24.53
C LEU A 73 -10.06 -17.95 26.04
N GLY A 74 -9.79 -19.04 26.75
CA GLY A 74 -10.04 -19.14 28.19
C GLY A 74 -11.37 -19.79 28.57
N VAL A 75 -12.31 -19.96 27.64
CA VAL A 75 -13.61 -20.64 27.89
C VAL A 75 -13.49 -22.16 27.81
N ASN A 76 -12.48 -22.68 27.09
CA ASN A 76 -12.22 -24.11 26.99
C ASN A 76 -10.72 -24.46 27.10
N ALA A 77 -10.44 -25.76 27.21
CA ALA A 77 -9.08 -26.30 27.33
C ALA A 77 -8.30 -26.34 25.99
N GLU A 78 -8.96 -26.08 24.87
CA GLU A 78 -8.41 -26.20 23.51
C GLU A 78 -7.80 -24.89 22.99
N GLN A 79 -7.21 -24.09 23.88
CA GLN A 79 -6.67 -22.77 23.56
C GLN A 79 -5.64 -22.82 22.42
N ALA A 80 -4.81 -23.87 22.36
CA ALA A 80 -3.83 -24.03 21.29
C ALA A 80 -4.48 -24.23 19.91
N ILE A 81 -5.61 -24.94 19.83
CA ILE A 81 -6.33 -25.19 18.57
C ILE A 81 -7.05 -23.92 18.14
N ALA A 82 -7.69 -23.23 19.09
CA ALA A 82 -8.29 -21.92 18.85
C ALA A 82 -7.25 -20.94 18.29
N GLN A 83 -6.06 -20.88 18.88
CA GLN A 83 -5.03 -19.95 18.43
C GLN A 83 -4.52 -20.25 17.02
N VAL A 84 -4.31 -21.53 16.68
CA VAL A 84 -3.97 -21.95 15.30
C VAL A 84 -5.07 -21.60 14.30
N LEU A 85 -6.33 -21.74 14.69
CA LEU A 85 -7.47 -21.38 13.85
C LEU A 85 -7.54 -19.86 13.63
N ALA A 86 -7.36 -19.04 14.68
CA ALA A 86 -7.30 -17.59 14.57
C ALA A 86 -6.16 -17.12 13.64
N SER A 87 -4.97 -17.72 13.75
CA SER A 87 -3.85 -17.41 12.87
C SER A 87 -4.12 -17.80 11.42
N SER A 88 -4.78 -18.94 11.18
CA SER A 88 -5.14 -19.37 9.82
C SER A 88 -6.16 -18.42 9.17
N ILE A 89 -7.16 -17.96 9.95
CA ILE A 89 -8.15 -16.98 9.51
C ILE A 89 -7.50 -15.65 9.16
N GLU A 90 -6.55 -15.19 9.98
CA GLU A 90 -5.79 -13.95 9.74
C GLU A 90 -5.00 -14.00 8.43
N ILE A 91 -4.34 -15.14 8.15
CA ILE A 91 -3.63 -15.34 6.87
C ILE A 91 -4.58 -15.19 5.67
N TYR A 92 -5.79 -15.74 5.75
CA TYR A 92 -6.78 -15.63 4.67
C TYR A 92 -7.31 -14.21 4.52
N ALA A 93 -7.58 -13.49 5.62
CA ALA A 93 -8.01 -12.10 5.57
C ALA A 93 -6.94 -11.20 4.93
N GLN A 94 -5.68 -11.35 5.34
CA GLN A 94 -4.56 -10.60 4.77
C GLN A 94 -4.39 -10.86 3.26
N LYS A 95 -4.55 -12.11 2.82
CA LYS A 95 -4.50 -12.44 1.38
C LYS A 95 -5.60 -11.74 0.60
N LEU A 96 -6.82 -11.70 1.13
CA LEU A 96 -7.94 -11.02 0.49
C LEU A 96 -7.71 -9.50 0.45
N GLU A 97 -7.30 -8.90 1.57
CA GLU A 97 -6.94 -7.48 1.64
C GLU A 97 -5.85 -7.11 0.63
N PHE A 98 -4.83 -7.96 0.48
CA PHE A 98 -3.80 -7.78 -0.54
C PHE A 98 -4.39 -7.76 -1.95
N ILE A 99 -5.17 -8.78 -2.34
CA ILE A 99 -5.81 -8.84 -3.68
C ILE A 99 -6.75 -7.64 -3.90
N GLN A 100 -7.51 -7.25 -2.88
CA GLN A 100 -8.40 -6.09 -2.95
C GLN A 100 -7.65 -4.78 -3.11
N GLY A 101 -6.51 -4.65 -2.43
CA GLY A 101 -5.66 -3.46 -2.51
C GLY A 101 -5.24 -3.18 -3.94
N TRP A 102 -4.89 -4.22 -4.71
CA TRP A 102 -4.50 -4.05 -6.11
C TRP A 102 -5.67 -3.73 -7.07
N THR A 103 -6.89 -4.12 -6.72
CA THR A 103 -7.99 -4.16 -7.70
C THR A 103 -9.04 -3.07 -7.52
N ASN A 104 -9.22 -2.55 -6.31
CA ASN A 104 -10.18 -1.47 -6.07
C ASN A 104 -9.64 -0.07 -6.34
N GLY A 105 -8.32 0.09 -6.48
CA GLY A 105 -7.67 1.40 -6.61
C GLY A 105 -7.56 2.16 -5.29
N GLY A 106 -7.38 3.47 -5.39
CA GLY A 106 -7.18 4.39 -4.29
C GLY A 106 -5.88 4.14 -3.52
N VAL A 107 -5.91 4.51 -2.23
CA VAL A 107 -4.74 4.48 -1.34
C VAL A 107 -4.12 3.09 -1.25
N GLU A 108 -4.94 2.03 -1.24
CA GLU A 108 -4.44 0.66 -1.08
C GLU A 108 -3.66 0.19 -2.31
N MET A 109 -4.11 0.54 -3.53
CA MET A 109 -3.39 0.23 -4.76
C MET A 109 -2.08 1.02 -4.83
N PHE A 110 -2.15 2.30 -4.48
CA PHE A 110 -0.98 3.15 -4.42
C PHE A 110 0.07 2.57 -3.44
N ARG A 111 -0.34 2.25 -2.21
CA ARG A 111 0.52 1.65 -1.19
C ARG A 111 1.10 0.31 -1.64
N SER A 112 0.28 -0.56 -2.24
CA SER A 112 0.72 -1.85 -2.77
C SER A 112 1.78 -1.67 -3.86
N SER A 113 1.63 -0.64 -4.70
CA SER A 113 2.62 -0.27 -5.71
C SER A 113 3.94 0.19 -5.08
N LEU A 114 3.90 0.97 -4.00
CA LEU A 114 5.11 1.36 -3.25
C LEU A 114 5.83 0.13 -2.67
N MET A 115 5.07 -0.79 -2.08
CA MET A 115 5.62 -2.02 -1.49
C MET A 115 6.29 -2.91 -2.54
N LEU A 116 5.67 -3.06 -3.71
CA LEU A 116 6.26 -3.83 -4.81
C LEU A 116 7.60 -3.23 -5.27
N MET A 117 7.64 -1.91 -5.47
CA MET A 117 8.88 -1.22 -5.85
C MET A 117 9.97 -1.37 -4.78
N PHE A 118 9.60 -1.32 -3.50
CA PHE A 118 10.55 -1.54 -2.40
C PHE A 118 11.11 -2.96 -2.38
N GLU A 119 10.26 -3.98 -2.50
CA GLU A 119 10.70 -5.38 -2.49
C GLU A 119 11.56 -5.70 -3.72
N ASN A 120 11.22 -5.16 -4.89
CA ASN A 120 12.05 -5.29 -6.08
C ASN A 120 13.46 -4.71 -5.86
N LYS A 121 13.57 -3.50 -5.29
CA LYS A 121 14.88 -2.89 -4.97
C LYS A 121 15.67 -3.67 -3.92
N LYS A 122 14.99 -4.34 -3.00
CA LYS A 122 15.64 -5.19 -1.99
C LYS A 122 16.16 -6.51 -2.54
N ALA A 123 15.61 -7.01 -3.66
CA ALA A 123 15.88 -8.36 -4.15
C ALA A 123 17.39 -8.62 -4.36
N ASP A 124 18.12 -7.64 -4.90
CA ASP A 124 19.56 -7.71 -5.15
C ASP A 124 20.40 -6.95 -4.09
N GLY A 125 19.77 -6.53 -3.00
CA GLY A 125 20.34 -5.68 -1.97
C GLY A 125 20.36 -4.20 -2.37
N ILE A 126 20.08 -3.32 -1.40
CA ILE A 126 20.02 -1.87 -1.61
C ILE A 126 21.37 -1.34 -2.08
N GLN A 127 21.38 -0.73 -3.27
CA GLN A 127 22.57 -0.07 -3.82
C GLN A 127 22.66 1.37 -3.33
N SER A 128 23.87 1.95 -3.42
CA SER A 128 24.06 3.35 -3.04
C SER A 128 23.32 4.35 -3.93
N THR A 129 22.85 3.92 -5.11
CA THR A 129 22.05 4.73 -6.03
C THR A 129 20.55 4.66 -5.73
N ASP A 130 20.10 3.74 -4.86
CA ASP A 130 18.69 3.56 -4.54
C ASP A 130 18.20 4.50 -3.43
N LEU A 131 19.06 5.26 -2.75
CA LEU A 131 18.66 5.97 -1.53
C LEU A 131 17.65 7.08 -1.81
N GLU A 132 17.75 7.75 -2.95
CA GLU A 132 16.76 8.73 -3.40
C GLU A 132 15.39 8.11 -3.68
N ASP A 133 15.37 6.93 -4.31
CA ASP A 133 14.12 6.21 -4.59
C ASP A 133 13.50 5.70 -3.29
N LEU A 134 14.30 5.12 -2.39
CA LEU A 134 13.83 4.72 -1.06
C LEU A 134 13.25 5.90 -0.29
N PHE A 135 13.89 7.07 -0.37
CA PHE A 135 13.38 8.26 0.28
C PHE A 135 12.09 8.78 -0.36
N GLN A 136 11.94 8.69 -1.68
CA GLN A 136 10.66 8.93 -2.35
C GLN A 136 9.57 7.99 -1.80
N LEU A 137 9.83 6.68 -1.73
CA LEU A 137 8.87 5.71 -1.19
C LEU A 137 8.47 6.03 0.25
N ALA A 138 9.43 6.45 1.10
CA ALA A 138 9.14 6.87 2.48
C ALA A 138 8.23 8.11 2.53
N LEU A 139 8.52 9.14 1.74
CA LEU A 139 7.70 10.36 1.68
C LEU A 139 6.29 10.06 1.16
N LEU A 140 6.16 9.21 0.14
CA LEU A 140 4.89 8.80 -0.43
C LEU A 140 4.04 7.99 0.56
N GLU A 141 4.64 7.07 1.33
CA GLU A 141 3.94 6.33 2.39
C GLU A 141 3.47 7.28 3.51
N ILE A 142 4.30 8.25 3.91
CA ILE A 142 3.91 9.25 4.90
C ILE A 142 2.77 10.14 4.39
N MET A 143 2.72 10.47 3.10
CA MET A 143 1.63 11.26 2.53
C MET A 143 0.28 10.52 2.59
N CYS A 144 0.31 9.19 2.43
CA CYS A 144 -0.88 8.36 2.45
C CYS A 144 -1.37 8.08 3.87
N ASN A 145 -0.43 7.75 4.77
CA ASN A 145 -0.73 7.20 6.09
C ASN A 145 -0.03 7.99 7.22
N PRO A 146 -0.07 9.34 7.25
CA PRO A 146 0.68 10.09 8.25
C PRO A 146 0.18 9.81 9.69
N GLN A 147 -1.11 9.47 9.84
CA GLN A 147 -1.74 9.10 11.12
C GLN A 147 -1.09 7.84 11.72
N GLU A 148 -0.83 6.81 10.91
CA GLU A 148 -0.27 5.52 11.34
C GLU A 148 1.09 5.71 12.05
N TYR A 149 1.82 6.75 11.65
CA TYR A 149 3.17 7.04 12.13
C TYR A 149 3.24 8.23 13.07
N GLY A 150 2.10 8.83 13.44
CA GLY A 150 2.08 10.05 14.28
C GLY A 150 2.70 11.28 13.60
N LEU A 151 2.71 11.32 12.26
CA LEU A 151 3.34 12.33 11.42
C LEU A 151 2.34 13.32 10.79
N GLU A 152 1.05 13.31 11.17
CA GLU A 152 0.02 14.20 10.61
C GLU A 152 0.43 15.68 10.61
N SER A 153 0.76 16.21 11.79
CA SER A 153 1.15 17.61 11.93
C SER A 153 2.50 17.91 11.28
N TRP A 154 3.40 16.92 11.26
CA TRP A 154 4.68 17.04 10.58
C TRP A 154 4.49 17.13 9.07
N TYR A 155 3.64 16.27 8.51
CA TYR A 155 3.35 16.25 7.08
C TYR A 155 2.78 17.60 6.64
N GLU A 156 1.74 18.11 7.33
CA GLU A 156 1.16 19.44 7.04
C GLU A 156 2.19 20.58 7.00
N GLN A 157 3.20 20.54 7.88
CA GLN A 157 4.25 21.56 7.94
C GLN A 157 5.30 21.43 6.83
N ASN A 158 5.47 20.24 6.26
CA ASN A 158 6.54 19.93 5.33
C ASN A 158 6.05 19.61 3.90
N LYS A 159 4.74 19.69 3.61
CA LYS A 159 4.18 19.37 2.28
C LYS A 159 4.89 20.07 1.12
N VAL A 160 5.23 21.35 1.29
CA VAL A 160 5.94 22.12 0.26
C VAL A 160 7.34 21.55 0.01
N ASP A 161 8.10 21.27 1.07
CA ASP A 161 9.42 20.67 0.94
C ASP A 161 9.30 19.28 0.28
N ILE A 162 8.31 18.48 0.66
CA ILE A 162 8.04 17.16 0.06
C ILE A 162 7.71 17.28 -1.43
N SER A 163 6.86 18.23 -1.81
CA SER A 163 6.47 18.49 -3.20
C SER A 163 7.69 18.75 -4.09
N HIS A 164 8.60 19.62 -3.66
CA HIS A 164 9.83 19.90 -4.42
C HIS A 164 10.82 18.74 -4.39
N ILE A 165 10.98 18.04 -3.26
CA ILE A 165 11.86 16.85 -3.22
C ILE A 165 11.37 15.78 -4.19
N LEU A 166 10.08 15.45 -4.16
CA LEU A 166 9.49 14.43 -5.04
C LEU A 166 9.57 14.84 -6.51
N GLU A 167 9.49 16.13 -6.83
CA GLU A 167 9.75 16.62 -8.18
C GLU A 167 11.21 16.40 -8.59
N SER A 168 12.14 16.90 -7.75
CA SER A 168 13.56 16.96 -8.08
C SER A 168 14.22 15.59 -8.14
N THR A 169 13.92 14.71 -7.20
CA THR A 169 14.45 13.34 -7.19
C THR A 169 13.61 12.42 -8.07
N GLY A 170 12.31 12.67 -8.17
CA GLY A 170 11.43 11.91 -9.05
C GLY A 170 11.76 12.10 -10.53
N SER A 171 12.08 13.31 -10.98
CA SER A 171 12.45 13.54 -12.38
C SER A 171 13.89 13.12 -12.75
N GLY A 172 14.73 12.83 -11.74
CA GLY A 172 16.19 12.76 -11.90
C GLY A 172 16.83 14.10 -12.32
N SER A 173 16.07 15.19 -12.46
CA SER A 173 16.47 16.42 -13.13
C SER A 173 16.71 17.56 -12.13
N HIS A 174 17.53 17.29 -11.11
CA HIS A 174 17.72 18.16 -9.95
C HIS A 174 18.06 19.63 -10.26
N SER A 175 18.63 19.92 -11.44
CA SER A 175 19.11 21.25 -11.77
C SER A 175 18.03 22.24 -12.22
N LEU A 176 16.80 21.80 -12.52
CA LEU A 176 15.79 22.62 -13.22
C LEU A 176 14.93 23.54 -12.36
N HIS A 177 15.02 23.44 -11.03
CA HIS A 177 14.00 24.02 -10.15
C HIS A 177 14.24 25.50 -9.78
N GLU A 178 13.36 26.03 -8.93
CA GLU A 178 13.38 27.44 -8.52
C GLU A 178 14.63 27.78 -7.71
N THR A 179 14.85 29.08 -7.46
CA THR A 179 16.08 29.58 -6.81
C THR A 179 16.37 28.92 -5.45
N ASN A 180 15.35 28.41 -4.73
CA ASN A 180 15.55 27.75 -3.44
C ASN A 180 15.89 26.26 -3.55
N TRP A 181 15.81 25.68 -4.76
CA TRP A 181 15.92 24.25 -5.03
C TRP A 181 16.99 23.94 -6.08
N ASN A 182 17.50 24.95 -6.77
CA ASN A 182 18.42 24.81 -7.91
C ASN A 182 19.91 24.63 -7.58
N THR A 183 20.27 24.28 -6.34
CA THR A 183 21.66 23.96 -6.00
C THR A 183 21.77 22.66 -5.22
N PRO A 184 22.84 21.88 -5.42
CA PRO A 184 22.99 20.57 -4.77
C PRO A 184 22.97 20.69 -3.25
N GLN A 185 23.62 21.71 -2.68
CA GLN A 185 23.62 21.92 -1.23
C GLN A 185 22.24 22.30 -0.68
N LYS A 186 21.40 23.02 -1.44
CA LYS A 186 20.06 23.38 -0.97
C LYS A 186 19.17 22.14 -0.92
N LEU A 187 19.11 21.38 -2.02
CA LEU A 187 18.31 20.15 -2.10
C LEU A 187 18.79 19.12 -1.06
N GLY A 188 20.10 18.90 -0.98
CA GLY A 188 20.69 18.00 0.01
C GLY A 188 20.43 18.43 1.46
N ASN A 189 20.37 19.73 1.77
CA ASN A 189 20.05 20.19 3.13
C ASN A 189 18.58 19.97 3.49
N VAL A 190 17.67 20.13 2.52
CA VAL A 190 16.24 19.87 2.75
C VAL A 190 16.01 18.38 3.00
N VAL A 191 16.66 17.50 2.26
CA VAL A 191 16.58 16.05 2.50
C VAL A 191 17.06 15.67 3.89
N VAL A 192 18.20 16.20 4.36
CA VAL A 192 18.66 15.97 5.74
C VAL A 192 17.62 16.45 6.75
N LYS A 193 17.10 17.67 6.57
CA LYS A 193 16.06 18.24 7.45
C LYS A 193 14.82 17.34 7.49
N LEU A 194 14.32 16.90 6.34
CA LEU A 194 13.15 16.03 6.26
C LEU A 194 13.41 14.70 6.94
N TYR A 195 14.50 14.01 6.59
CA TYR A 195 14.86 12.72 7.21
C TYR A 195 14.99 12.84 8.74
N ASP A 196 15.81 13.76 9.24
CA ASP A 196 16.05 13.93 10.67
C ASP A 196 14.77 14.32 11.42
N SER A 197 13.89 15.11 10.78
CA SER A 197 12.61 15.49 11.36
C SER A 197 11.59 14.35 11.36
N ILE A 198 11.57 13.47 10.35
CA ILE A 198 10.78 12.21 10.38
C ILE A 198 11.23 11.36 11.56
N MET A 199 12.54 11.13 11.70
CA MET A 199 13.09 10.28 12.76
C MET A 199 12.86 10.82 14.17
N SER A 200 12.77 12.15 14.34
CA SER A 200 12.56 12.79 15.64
C SER A 200 11.10 13.00 16.03
N ASN A 201 10.18 13.08 15.05
CA ASN A 201 8.75 13.31 15.30
C ASN A 201 7.89 12.05 15.13
N GLY A 202 8.34 11.10 14.31
CA GLY A 202 7.60 9.89 13.98
C GLY A 202 7.57 8.87 15.11
N LYS A 203 6.46 8.14 15.20
CA LYS A 203 6.30 6.93 16.01
C LYS A 203 6.24 5.74 15.06
N ILE A 204 7.37 5.42 14.45
CA ILE A 204 7.45 4.46 13.34
C ILE A 204 7.76 3.06 13.92
N PRO A 205 6.82 2.09 13.85
CA PRO A 205 7.11 0.71 14.25
C PRO A 205 8.18 0.12 13.31
N PRO A 206 9.23 -0.56 13.81
CA PRO A 206 10.32 -1.07 12.96
C PRO A 206 9.87 -2.09 11.90
N ASP A 207 8.80 -2.82 12.17
CA ASP A 207 8.19 -3.83 11.30
C ASP A 207 7.18 -3.25 10.30
N SER A 208 6.73 -2.01 10.49
CA SER A 208 5.86 -1.31 9.53
C SER A 208 6.57 -1.09 8.19
N PHE A 209 5.80 -0.87 7.12
CA PHE A 209 6.36 -0.60 5.79
C PHE A 209 7.31 0.61 5.80
N LEU A 210 6.90 1.73 6.40
CA LEU A 210 7.78 2.88 6.57
C LEU A 210 9.00 2.55 7.44
N GLY A 211 8.83 1.78 8.51
CA GLY A 211 9.92 1.34 9.39
C GLY A 211 11.00 0.55 8.65
N GLN A 212 10.60 -0.32 7.72
CA GLN A 212 11.52 -1.08 6.90
C GLN A 212 12.31 -0.18 5.94
N ILE A 213 11.64 0.75 5.26
CA ILE A 213 12.32 1.71 4.36
C ILE A 213 13.32 2.57 5.15
N MET A 214 12.87 3.18 6.26
CA MET A 214 13.70 4.03 7.10
C MET A 214 14.87 3.23 7.71
N GLY A 215 14.66 1.95 8.02
CA GLY A 215 15.71 1.05 8.49
C GLY A 215 16.82 0.81 7.46
N GLU A 216 16.48 0.64 6.19
CA GLU A 216 17.49 0.54 5.11
C GLU A 216 18.23 1.86 4.88
N LEU A 217 17.52 3.00 4.91
CA LEU A 217 18.13 4.32 4.83
C LEU A 217 19.09 4.58 6.00
N GLU A 218 18.72 4.22 7.23
CA GLU A 218 19.56 4.38 8.41
C GLU A 218 20.84 3.53 8.31
N LYS A 219 20.74 2.27 7.85
CA LYS A 219 21.92 1.42 7.59
C LYS A 219 22.88 2.04 6.58
N ALA A 220 22.36 2.76 5.59
CA ALA A 220 23.15 3.46 4.58
C ALA A 220 23.77 4.78 5.06
N GLY A 221 23.42 5.26 6.26
CA GLY A 221 23.91 6.53 6.84
C GLY A 221 22.88 7.66 6.89
N GLY A 222 21.60 7.32 6.71
CA GLY A 222 20.45 8.20 6.90
C GLY A 222 20.41 9.41 5.97
N GLY A 223 19.82 10.51 6.44
CA GLY A 223 19.65 11.75 5.69
C GLY A 223 20.95 12.29 5.08
N LYS A 224 22.09 12.09 5.76
CA LYS A 224 23.40 12.51 5.27
C LYS A 224 23.83 11.71 4.03
N ALA A 225 23.55 10.41 4.00
CA ALA A 225 23.89 9.57 2.85
C ALA A 225 23.06 9.95 1.62
N ILE A 226 21.76 10.17 1.79
CA ILE A 226 20.87 10.63 0.71
C ILE A 226 21.32 12.00 0.19
N SER A 227 21.64 12.93 1.10
CA SER A 227 22.18 14.25 0.75
C SER A 227 23.48 14.16 -0.03
N ASN A 228 24.39 13.27 0.38
CA ASN A 228 25.64 13.06 -0.33
C ASN A 228 25.40 12.51 -1.74
N GLN A 229 24.47 11.55 -1.90
CA GLN A 229 24.09 11.02 -3.21
C GLN A 229 23.64 12.15 -4.16
N ILE A 230 22.70 12.98 -3.73
CA ILE A 230 22.20 14.13 -4.51
C ILE A 230 23.33 15.10 -4.86
N VAL A 231 24.19 15.43 -3.88
CA VAL A 231 25.27 16.40 -4.09
C VAL A 231 26.35 15.86 -5.05
N SER A 232 26.68 14.57 -4.95
CA SER A 232 27.66 13.94 -5.83
C SER A 232 27.12 13.65 -7.22
N GLY A 233 25.84 13.29 -7.32
CA GLY A 233 25.15 12.90 -8.56
C GLY A 233 24.39 14.04 -9.23
N TRP A 234 24.60 15.29 -8.80
CA TRP A 234 23.82 16.46 -9.24
C TRP A 234 23.68 16.64 -10.76
N THR A 235 24.69 16.19 -11.51
CA THR A 235 24.73 16.28 -12.98
C THR A 235 24.83 14.92 -13.65
N ASP A 236 24.65 13.83 -12.91
CA ASP A 236 24.69 12.49 -13.45
C ASP A 236 23.45 12.28 -14.34
N ASP A 237 23.59 11.47 -15.38
CA ASP A 237 22.50 11.11 -16.29
C ASP A 237 21.63 9.96 -15.74
N TYR A 238 21.95 9.49 -14.52
CA TYR A 238 21.14 8.54 -13.78
C TYR A 238 19.76 9.15 -13.49
N GLY A 239 18.69 8.44 -13.86
CA GLY A 239 17.31 8.92 -13.74
C GLY A 239 16.86 9.88 -14.84
N TRP A 240 17.73 10.27 -15.78
CA TRP A 240 17.31 11.04 -16.96
C TRP A 240 16.73 10.08 -18.00
N TRP A 241 15.40 9.93 -17.98
CA TRP A 241 14.64 9.04 -18.89
C TRP A 241 15.10 9.17 -20.36
N VAL A 242 15.47 10.37 -20.81
CA VAL A 242 16.11 10.59 -22.11
C VAL A 242 17.26 11.59 -22.05
N ASN A 243 18.36 11.28 -22.75
CA ASN A 243 19.47 12.19 -23.01
C ASN A 243 19.62 12.43 -24.53
N ARG A 244 19.70 13.69 -24.98
CA ARG A 244 19.73 14.08 -26.41
C ARG A 244 20.77 13.28 -27.20
N GLY A 245 20.30 12.33 -28.00
CA GLY A 245 21.12 11.58 -28.95
C GLY A 245 21.72 10.27 -28.43
N LYS A 246 21.41 9.87 -27.19
CA LYS A 246 21.68 8.52 -26.69
C LYS A 246 20.37 7.90 -26.16
N PRO A 247 19.59 7.22 -27.01
CA PRO A 247 18.56 6.31 -26.53
C PRO A 247 19.19 5.33 -25.52
N GLY A 248 18.57 5.12 -24.36
CA GLY A 248 19.01 4.13 -23.36
C GLY A 248 20.10 4.59 -22.38
N SER A 249 20.15 5.86 -21.96
CA SER A 249 21.05 6.27 -20.85
C SER A 249 20.50 5.93 -19.47
N ALA A 250 19.18 6.06 -19.27
CA ALA A 250 18.53 5.62 -18.04
C ALA A 250 18.29 4.10 -18.10
N THR A 251 18.79 3.39 -17.11
CA THR A 251 18.46 1.98 -16.89
C THR A 251 17.21 1.81 -16.03
N GLU A 252 16.81 2.87 -15.31
CA GLU A 252 15.73 2.86 -14.32
C GLU A 252 14.88 4.13 -14.41
N ILE A 253 13.60 4.00 -14.05
CA ILE A 253 12.65 5.11 -13.85
C ILE A 253 12.38 5.22 -12.35
N SER A 254 12.32 6.44 -11.84
CA SER A 254 12.05 6.69 -10.41
C SER A 254 10.65 6.21 -9.99
N PRO A 255 10.41 5.96 -8.69
CA PRO A 255 9.09 5.64 -8.17
C PRO A 255 8.03 6.67 -8.57
N MET A 256 8.33 7.97 -8.47
CA MET A 256 7.36 9.01 -8.82
C MET A 256 6.91 8.95 -10.27
N LEU A 257 7.85 8.81 -11.19
CA LEU A 257 7.55 8.74 -12.62
C LEU A 257 6.80 7.45 -12.98
N ARG A 258 7.17 6.31 -12.37
CA ARG A 258 6.45 5.04 -12.54
C ARG A 258 5.00 5.15 -12.08
N LEU A 259 4.73 5.81 -10.94
CA LEU A 259 3.37 5.99 -10.42
C LEU A 259 2.52 6.88 -11.33
N PHE A 260 3.04 8.01 -11.81
CA PHE A 260 2.31 8.86 -12.74
C PHE A 260 2.07 8.18 -14.09
N LEU A 261 3.08 7.48 -14.62
CA LEU A 261 2.93 6.69 -15.85
C LEU A 261 1.85 5.63 -15.67
N LEU A 262 1.96 4.80 -14.63
CA LEU A 262 0.99 3.73 -14.36
C LEU A 262 -0.43 4.28 -14.18
N SER A 263 -0.59 5.35 -13.40
CA SER A 263 -1.90 5.98 -13.20
C SER A 263 -2.51 6.42 -14.53
N SER A 264 -1.73 7.07 -15.39
CA SER A 264 -2.23 7.54 -16.69
C SER A 264 -2.57 6.40 -17.66
N LEU A 265 -1.84 5.28 -17.60
CA LEU A 265 -2.11 4.10 -18.42
C LEU A 265 -3.39 3.40 -17.96
N LEU A 266 -3.55 3.19 -16.65
CA LEU A 266 -4.74 2.55 -16.07
C LEU A 266 -6.01 3.41 -16.22
N GLU A 267 -5.90 4.74 -16.23
CA GLU A 267 -7.02 5.64 -16.57
C GLU A 267 -7.50 5.46 -18.01
N ASN A 268 -6.63 4.98 -18.91
CA ASN A 268 -6.95 4.79 -20.32
C ASN A 268 -7.44 3.37 -20.64
N LYS A 269 -6.83 2.36 -20.04
CA LYS A 269 -7.10 0.95 -20.31
C LYS A 269 -6.84 0.11 -19.06
N GLU A 270 -7.75 -0.81 -18.75
CA GLU A 270 -7.51 -1.81 -17.70
C GLU A 270 -6.30 -2.69 -18.05
N MET A 271 -5.51 -3.04 -17.04
CA MET A 271 -4.27 -3.79 -17.21
C MET A 271 -4.28 -5.06 -16.36
N SER A 272 -3.57 -6.08 -16.84
CA SER A 272 -3.29 -7.30 -16.07
C SER A 272 -2.35 -7.02 -14.91
N LYS A 273 -2.26 -7.95 -13.96
CA LYS A 273 -1.29 -7.92 -12.87
C LYS A 273 0.13 -7.82 -13.41
N GLU A 274 0.48 -8.66 -14.39
CA GLU A 274 1.81 -8.75 -14.98
C GLU A 274 2.20 -7.43 -15.66
N SER A 275 1.24 -6.80 -16.35
CA SER A 275 1.44 -5.50 -16.98
C SER A 275 1.67 -4.40 -15.93
N VAL A 276 0.94 -4.40 -14.83
CA VAL A 276 1.15 -3.44 -13.73
C VAL A 276 2.53 -3.64 -13.08
N GLU A 277 2.90 -4.88 -12.77
CA GLU A 277 4.20 -5.22 -12.19
C GLU A 277 5.34 -4.82 -13.14
N LEU A 278 5.16 -4.99 -14.45
CA LEU A 278 6.10 -4.54 -15.47
C LEU A 278 6.33 -3.03 -15.43
N ILE A 279 5.27 -2.21 -15.35
CA ILE A 279 5.44 -0.74 -15.26
C ILE A 279 6.17 -0.35 -13.97
N LEU A 280 5.88 -1.03 -12.86
CA LEU A 280 6.45 -0.69 -11.55
C LEU A 280 7.88 -1.19 -11.35
N THR A 281 8.32 -2.24 -12.05
CA THR A 281 9.60 -2.90 -11.75
C THR A 281 10.45 -3.24 -12.97
N GLY A 282 9.88 -3.19 -14.17
CA GLY A 282 10.59 -3.48 -15.42
C GLY A 282 11.61 -2.41 -15.79
N SER A 283 12.50 -2.77 -16.70
CA SER A 283 13.47 -1.84 -17.29
C SER A 283 12.79 -0.82 -18.21
N VAL A 284 13.48 0.29 -18.49
CA VAL A 284 12.97 1.34 -19.38
C VAL A 284 12.59 0.79 -20.75
N ASP A 285 13.42 -0.08 -21.32
CA ASP A 285 13.21 -0.67 -22.65
C ASP A 285 11.97 -1.58 -22.68
N GLU A 286 11.74 -2.39 -21.64
CA GLU A 286 10.57 -3.26 -21.56
C GLU A 286 9.28 -2.45 -21.40
N ILE A 287 9.33 -1.39 -20.59
CA ILE A 287 8.21 -0.46 -20.40
C ILE A 287 7.89 0.27 -21.70
N ASP A 288 8.92 0.75 -22.42
CA ASP A 288 8.74 1.41 -23.71
C ASP A 288 8.12 0.47 -24.76
N ALA A 289 8.62 -0.75 -24.85
CA ALA A 289 8.07 -1.75 -25.77
C ALA A 289 6.60 -2.09 -25.44
N PHE A 290 6.28 -2.21 -24.14
CA PHE A 290 4.93 -2.45 -23.69
C PHE A 290 3.99 -1.28 -24.03
N VAL A 291 4.36 -0.04 -23.69
CA VAL A 291 3.51 1.14 -23.99
C VAL A 291 3.34 1.33 -25.51
N ALA A 292 4.39 1.12 -26.30
CA ALA A 292 4.32 1.22 -27.75
C ALA A 292 3.34 0.19 -28.36
N SER A 293 3.29 -1.03 -27.81
CA SER A 293 2.46 -2.12 -28.33
C SER A 293 1.02 -2.09 -27.83
N GLU A 294 0.79 -1.79 -26.55
CA GLU A 294 -0.53 -1.91 -25.91
C GLU A 294 -1.37 -0.64 -25.95
N PHE A 295 -0.73 0.51 -26.18
CA PHE A 295 -1.36 1.85 -26.14
C PHE A 295 -1.16 2.63 -27.46
N ASP A 296 -0.77 1.96 -28.54
CA ASP A 296 -0.43 2.56 -29.84
C ASP A 296 0.59 3.73 -29.72
N GLY A 297 1.45 3.67 -28.69
CA GLY A 297 2.38 4.72 -28.33
C GLY A 297 3.34 5.02 -29.48
N GLN A 298 3.32 6.24 -30.00
CA GLN A 298 4.34 6.71 -30.93
C GLN A 298 5.57 7.13 -30.13
N GLU A 299 6.75 6.67 -30.51
CA GLU A 299 8.01 7.05 -29.84
C GLU A 299 8.30 8.57 -29.89
N GLY A 300 7.54 9.31 -30.70
CA GLY A 300 7.54 10.77 -30.74
C GLY A 300 8.92 11.36 -31.05
N LYS A 301 9.18 12.54 -30.48
CA LYS A 301 10.46 13.26 -30.64
C LYS A 301 11.59 12.58 -29.85
N TYR A 302 11.26 11.87 -28.78
CA TYR A 302 12.22 11.42 -27.76
C TYR A 302 12.65 9.96 -27.91
N LYS A 303 12.11 9.24 -28.90
CA LYS A 303 12.39 7.81 -29.15
C LYS A 303 12.01 6.91 -27.96
N SER A 304 10.97 7.29 -27.23
CA SER A 304 10.48 6.59 -26.03
C SER A 304 8.97 6.76 -25.97
N ALA A 305 8.24 5.65 -26.10
CA ALA A 305 6.77 5.65 -26.16
C ALA A 305 6.16 5.95 -24.78
N SER A 306 6.76 5.42 -23.71
CA SER A 306 6.33 5.65 -22.33
C SER A 306 6.58 7.09 -21.88
N LEU A 307 7.71 7.71 -22.26
CA LEU A 307 7.95 9.12 -21.97
C LEU A 307 6.98 10.01 -22.76
N GLN A 308 6.79 9.73 -24.05
CA GLN A 308 5.85 10.50 -24.86
C GLN A 308 4.44 10.42 -24.27
N TRP A 309 4.03 9.22 -23.84
CA TRP A 309 2.76 9.01 -23.15
C TRP A 309 2.64 9.86 -21.88
N LEU A 310 3.66 9.82 -21.01
CA LEU A 310 3.66 10.59 -19.76
C LEU A 310 3.49 12.09 -20.01
N ILE A 311 4.19 12.65 -21.00
CA ILE A 311 4.11 14.08 -21.35
C ILE A 311 2.73 14.44 -21.89
N ASP A 312 2.10 13.55 -22.66
CA ASP A 312 0.81 13.80 -23.28
C ASP A 312 -0.37 13.66 -22.29
N HIS A 313 -0.20 12.90 -21.20
CA HIS A 313 -1.28 12.52 -20.29
C HIS A 313 -1.09 12.95 -18.83
N ALA A 314 0.06 13.51 -18.46
CA ALA A 314 0.33 14.06 -17.13
C ALA A 314 0.96 15.46 -17.24
N ASN A 315 1.06 16.19 -16.12
CA ASN A 315 1.68 17.52 -16.09
C ASN A 315 3.22 17.47 -16.05
N TRP A 316 3.82 16.42 -16.62
CA TRP A 316 5.25 16.34 -16.84
C TRP A 316 5.59 16.89 -18.22
N GLN A 317 6.75 17.52 -18.34
CA GLN A 317 7.22 18.13 -19.59
C GLN A 317 8.71 17.87 -19.80
N MET A 318 9.17 18.02 -21.04
CA MET A 318 10.59 18.08 -21.35
C MET A 318 11.04 19.52 -21.47
N GLN A 319 12.03 19.91 -20.69
CA GLN A 319 12.68 21.21 -20.79
C GLN A 319 14.11 21.09 -21.34
N ASP A 320 14.51 22.09 -22.14
CA ASP A 320 15.90 22.24 -22.58
C ASP A 320 16.62 23.19 -21.65
N LYS A 321 17.63 22.68 -20.94
CA LYS A 321 18.57 23.50 -20.18
C LYS A 321 19.99 23.12 -20.53
N HIS A 322 20.77 24.13 -20.94
CA HIS A 322 22.18 23.96 -21.31
C HIS A 322 22.46 22.87 -22.37
N ASN A 323 21.54 22.64 -23.31
CA ASN A 323 21.57 21.60 -24.35
C ASN A 323 21.33 20.16 -23.86
N THR A 324 20.83 19.98 -22.64
CA THR A 324 20.32 18.69 -22.14
C THR A 324 18.81 18.77 -22.01
N ASP A 325 18.12 17.79 -22.59
CA ASP A 325 16.68 17.58 -22.37
C ASP A 325 16.51 16.91 -21.00
N GLN A 326 15.65 17.47 -20.15
CA GLN A 326 15.40 17.01 -18.79
C GLN A 326 13.90 17.00 -18.53
N ILE A 327 13.43 16.03 -17.74
CA ILE A 327 12.02 15.95 -17.34
C ILE A 327 11.78 16.94 -16.21
N ASP A 328 10.68 17.65 -16.28
CA ASP A 328 10.29 18.63 -15.27
C ASP A 328 8.79 18.60 -15.05
N TRP A 329 8.34 19.00 -13.87
CA TRP A 329 6.91 19.21 -13.66
C TRP A 329 6.49 20.56 -14.26
N ILE A 330 5.23 20.69 -14.67
CA ILE A 330 4.65 21.98 -15.05
C ILE A 330 4.19 22.69 -13.76
N GLY A 331 5.09 23.47 -13.15
CA GLY A 331 4.81 24.23 -11.93
C GLY A 331 6.07 24.53 -11.13
N ASP A 332 5.88 24.96 -9.87
CA ASP A 332 6.96 25.12 -8.88
C ASP A 332 6.75 24.03 -7.80
N GLY A 333 7.34 22.84 -7.96
CA GLY A 333 6.95 21.67 -7.16
C GLY A 333 5.77 20.90 -7.78
N ILE A 334 5.68 19.59 -7.54
CA ILE A 334 4.47 18.83 -7.87
C ILE A 334 3.33 19.34 -7.00
N GLU A 335 2.26 19.85 -7.62
CA GLU A 335 1.14 20.47 -6.89
C GLU A 335 0.55 19.49 -5.85
N ILE A 336 0.38 19.94 -4.60
CA ILE A 336 -0.10 19.07 -3.51
C ILE A 336 -1.44 18.40 -3.83
N LYS A 337 -2.34 19.10 -4.52
CA LYS A 337 -3.62 18.52 -4.94
C LYS A 337 -3.44 17.38 -5.96
N GLU A 338 -2.42 17.46 -6.82
CA GLU A 338 -2.14 16.42 -7.82
C GLU A 338 -1.47 15.23 -7.15
N LEU A 339 -0.57 15.47 -6.20
CA LEU A 339 -0.04 14.41 -5.33
C LEU A 339 -1.16 13.73 -4.52
N THR A 340 -2.08 14.50 -3.94
CA THR A 340 -3.25 13.97 -3.23
C THR A 340 -4.12 13.14 -4.15
N LYS A 341 -4.46 13.68 -5.33
CA LYS A 341 -5.24 12.97 -6.33
C LYS A 341 -4.56 11.66 -6.72
N LEU A 342 -3.25 11.69 -6.99
CA LEU A 342 -2.47 10.52 -7.39
C LEU A 342 -2.67 9.37 -6.39
N TYR A 343 -2.47 9.58 -5.08
CA TYR A 343 -2.62 8.48 -4.14
C TYR A 343 -4.08 8.17 -3.78
N SER A 344 -4.98 9.16 -3.72
CA SER A 344 -6.36 8.93 -3.27
C SER A 344 -7.27 8.36 -4.35
N GLU A 345 -6.96 8.65 -5.62
CA GLU A 345 -7.72 8.23 -6.79
C GLU A 345 -6.90 7.30 -7.70
N PHE A 346 -5.82 6.70 -7.20
CA PHE A 346 -4.96 5.82 -7.98
C PHE A 346 -5.79 4.69 -8.62
N PRO A 347 -5.76 4.50 -9.95
CA PRO A 347 -6.60 3.49 -10.58
C PRO A 347 -6.29 2.08 -10.10
N GLY A 348 -7.32 1.25 -9.93
CA GLY A 348 -7.15 -0.18 -9.71
C GLY A 348 -6.83 -0.92 -11.01
N ARG A 349 -6.56 -2.22 -10.90
CA ARG A 349 -6.43 -3.13 -12.05
C ARG A 349 -7.44 -4.25 -12.03
N GLU A 350 -7.57 -4.96 -13.14
CA GLU A 350 -8.45 -6.12 -13.22
C GLU A 350 -7.92 -7.25 -12.31
N LEU A 351 -8.85 -8.07 -11.77
CA LEU A 351 -8.53 -9.32 -11.11
C LEU A 351 -8.03 -10.33 -12.16
N SER A 352 -6.89 -10.95 -11.90
CA SER A 352 -6.44 -12.08 -12.73
C SER A 352 -7.29 -13.33 -12.47
N GLU A 353 -7.32 -14.27 -13.43
CA GLU A 353 -8.01 -15.55 -13.27
C GLU A 353 -7.49 -16.33 -12.05
N ASP A 354 -6.17 -16.36 -11.85
CA ASP A 354 -5.52 -16.99 -10.70
C ASP A 354 -5.96 -16.36 -9.36
N GLU A 355 -6.16 -15.03 -9.33
CA GLU A 355 -6.66 -14.33 -8.14
C GLU A 355 -8.15 -14.62 -7.89
N LEU A 356 -8.96 -14.76 -8.94
CA LEU A 356 -10.35 -15.19 -8.82
C LEU A 356 -10.44 -16.61 -8.27
N GLU A 357 -9.59 -17.53 -8.76
CA GLU A 357 -9.48 -18.88 -8.21
C GLU A 357 -9.04 -18.87 -6.74
N GLU A 358 -8.06 -18.04 -6.39
CA GLU A 358 -7.61 -17.88 -5.00
C GLU A 358 -8.71 -17.34 -4.09
N ILE A 359 -9.44 -16.31 -4.53
CA ILE A 359 -10.58 -15.74 -3.78
C ILE A 359 -11.66 -16.82 -3.56
N ASN A 360 -11.98 -17.61 -4.59
CA ASN A 360 -12.95 -18.70 -4.48
C ASN A 360 -12.47 -19.78 -3.49
N ARG A 361 -11.19 -20.17 -3.58
CA ARG A 361 -10.58 -21.13 -2.64
C ARG A 361 -10.63 -20.64 -1.21
N ILE A 362 -10.27 -19.37 -0.97
CA ILE A 362 -10.36 -18.75 0.34
C ILE A 362 -11.84 -18.69 0.80
N GLY A 363 -12.77 -18.36 -0.10
CA GLY A 363 -14.19 -18.35 0.18
C GLY A 363 -14.70 -19.70 0.71
N ASP A 364 -14.27 -20.80 0.11
CA ASP A 364 -14.61 -22.15 0.58
C ASP A 364 -13.98 -22.46 1.95
N GLN A 365 -12.74 -22.01 2.19
CA GLN A 365 -12.08 -22.16 3.49
C GLN A 365 -12.80 -21.34 4.58
N VAL A 366 -13.20 -20.11 4.30
CA VAL A 366 -13.99 -19.26 5.22
C VAL A 366 -15.32 -19.92 5.56
N LYS A 367 -16.02 -20.52 4.59
CA LYS A 367 -17.26 -21.29 4.83
C LYS A 367 -17.01 -22.52 5.69
N MET A 368 -15.92 -23.25 5.46
CA MET A 368 -15.56 -24.42 6.26
C MET A 368 -15.20 -24.04 7.71
N ILE A 369 -14.45 -22.96 7.89
CA ILE A 369 -14.13 -22.40 9.21
C ILE A 369 -15.42 -21.98 9.93
N GLN A 370 -16.35 -21.33 9.22
CA GLN A 370 -17.64 -20.94 9.77
C GLN A 370 -18.38 -22.14 10.39
N GLN A 371 -18.49 -23.24 9.64
CA GLN A 371 -19.16 -24.45 10.15
C GLN A 371 -18.38 -25.09 11.31
N THR A 372 -17.06 -25.09 11.24
CA THR A 372 -16.18 -25.61 12.30
C THR A 372 -16.36 -24.83 13.60
N LEU A 373 -16.40 -23.49 13.53
CA LEU A 373 -16.62 -22.63 14.68
C LEU A 373 -18.00 -22.85 15.31
N LYS A 374 -19.05 -23.01 14.49
CA LYS A 374 -20.41 -23.31 14.99
C LYS A 374 -20.44 -24.64 15.73
N TYR A 375 -19.82 -25.68 15.18
CA TYR A 375 -19.73 -26.98 15.84
C TYR A 375 -18.94 -26.92 17.15
N TRP A 376 -17.81 -26.19 17.14
CA TRP A 376 -16.99 -25.99 18.32
C TRP A 376 -17.72 -25.24 19.45
N LEU A 377 -18.40 -24.13 19.13
CA LEU A 377 -19.23 -23.41 20.11
C LEU A 377 -20.33 -24.29 20.70
N GLN A 378 -20.96 -25.13 19.87
CA GLN A 378 -21.98 -26.07 20.32
C GLN A 378 -21.40 -27.08 21.33
N ILE A 379 -20.20 -27.63 21.07
CA ILE A 379 -19.52 -28.52 22.03
C ILE A 379 -19.25 -27.78 23.35
N CYS A 380 -18.64 -26.59 23.30
CA CYS A 380 -18.33 -25.84 24.51
C CYS A 380 -19.58 -25.53 25.34
N LYS A 381 -20.69 -25.21 24.67
CA LYS A 381 -21.99 -25.00 25.32
C LYS A 381 -22.50 -26.26 25.99
N ASP A 382 -22.46 -27.39 25.29
CA ASP A 382 -22.94 -28.67 25.80
C ASP A 382 -22.09 -29.16 26.99
N GLU A 383 -20.77 -28.95 26.94
CA GLU A 383 -19.88 -29.20 28.08
C GLU A 383 -20.24 -28.35 29.29
N GLN A 384 -20.41 -27.05 29.12
CA GLN A 384 -20.79 -26.15 30.21
C GLN A 384 -22.16 -26.50 30.79
N LEU A 385 -23.14 -26.85 29.95
CA LEU A 385 -24.45 -27.33 30.38
C LEU A 385 -24.36 -28.68 31.12
N ALA A 386 -23.49 -29.59 30.67
CA ALA A 386 -23.28 -30.88 31.34
C ALA A 386 -22.60 -30.70 32.70
N ILE A 387 -21.59 -29.84 32.80
CA ILE A 387 -20.96 -29.47 34.07
C ILE A 387 -22.00 -28.85 35.01
N ALA A 388 -22.81 -27.91 34.53
CA ALA A 388 -23.85 -27.26 35.31
C ALA A 388 -24.96 -28.22 35.77
N ARG A 389 -25.23 -29.30 35.03
CA ARG A 389 -26.20 -30.34 35.41
C ARG A 389 -25.64 -31.37 36.38
N ASN A 390 -24.33 -31.60 36.36
CA ASN A 390 -23.66 -32.60 37.19
C ASN A 390 -23.29 -32.08 38.58
N ILE A 391 -23.21 -30.75 38.75
CA ILE A 391 -23.10 -30.05 40.03
C ILE A 391 -24.50 -29.90 40.62
#